data_AF-A0A7X8Z9B6-F1
#
_entry.id   AF-A0A7X8Z9B6-F1
#
_cell.length_a   1.000
_cell.length_b   1.000
_cell.length_c   1.000
_cell.angle_alpha   90.00
_cell.angle_beta   90.00
_cell.angle_gamma   90.00
#
_symmetry.space_group_name_H-M   'P 1'
#
loop_
_entity.id
_entity.type
_entity.pdbx_description
1 polymer ?
#
loop_
_entity_poly.entity_id
_entity_poly.type
_entity_poly.pdbx_seq_one_letter_code
_entity_poly.pdbx_strand_id
1 'polypeptide(L)' 'MEDNELAGEILNFAKTFIGTPYKSAGSSPEGFNCSGFTSYVYKQYSIDLPRVAKDQYNFGKAISSDEA' A
#
# COMPACT_ATOMS: atom_id res chain seq x y z
N MET A 1 -3.57 -18.35 -5.96
CA MET A 1 -4.61 -17.41 -5.49
C MET A 1 -5.24 -16.82 -6.72
N GLU A 2 -6.56 -16.80 -6.78
CA GLU A 2 -7.24 -15.95 -7.74
C GLU A 2 -7.01 -14.47 -7.33
N ASP A 3 -6.90 -13.57 -8.30
CA ASP A 3 -6.54 -12.16 -8.05
C ASP A 3 -7.49 -11.46 -7.04
N ASN A 4 -8.76 -11.89 -7.01
CA ASN A 4 -9.78 -11.36 -6.10
C ASN A 4 -9.53 -11.74 -4.62
N GLU A 5 -8.89 -12.88 -4.37
CA GLU A 5 -8.57 -13.35 -3.02
C GLU A 5 -7.41 -12.54 -2.42
N LEU A 6 -6.35 -12.31 -3.21
CA LEU A 6 -5.19 -11.52 -2.78
C LEU A 6 -5.55 -10.08 -2.43
N ALA A 7 -6.41 -9.45 -3.23
CA ALA A 7 -6.91 -8.10 -2.94
C ALA A 7 -7.63 -8.04 -1.59
N GLY A 8 -8.45 -9.05 -1.27
CA GLY A 8 -9.13 -9.17 0.01
C GLY A 8 -8.17 -9.30 1.20
N GLU A 9 -7.13 -10.12 1.07
CA GLU A 9 -6.10 -10.27 2.12
C GLU A 9 -5.34 -8.97 2.37
N ILE A 10 -4.87 -8.30 1.31
CA ILE A 10 -4.18 -7.00 1.39
C ILE A 10 -5.06 -5.99 2.13
N LEU A 11 -6.35 -5.92 1.81
CA LEU A 11 -7.30 -5.02 2.48
C LEU A 11 -7.47 -5.35 3.96
N ASN A 12 -7.58 -6.64 4.31
CA ASN A 12 -7.72 -7.05 5.70
C ASN A 12 -6.47 -6.73 6.52
N PHE A 13 -5.27 -6.97 5.97
CA PHE A 13 -4.01 -6.59 6.61
C PHE A 13 -3.89 -5.08 6.77
N ALA A 14 -4.19 -4.30 5.72
CA ALA A 14 -4.18 -2.84 5.76
C ALA A 14 -5.08 -2.27 6.87
N LYS A 15 -6.28 -2.85 7.07
CA LYS A 15 -7.22 -2.43 8.11
C LYS A 15 -6.71 -2.62 9.53
N THR A 16 -5.75 -3.51 9.76
CA THR A 16 -5.16 -3.70 11.11
C THR A 16 -4.41 -2.47 11.63
N PHE A 17 -4.07 -1.53 10.74
CA PHE A 17 -3.38 -0.27 11.08
C PHE A 17 -4.33 0.93 11.21
N ILE A 18 -5.65 0.72 11.18
CA ILE A 18 -6.62 1.78 11.48
C ILE A 18 -6.38 2.30 12.90
N GLY A 19 -6.18 3.61 13.02
CA GLY A 19 -5.83 4.27 14.28
C GLY A 19 -4.33 4.48 14.49
N THR A 20 -3.45 3.91 13.66
CA THR A 20 -2.02 4.24 13.70
C THR A 20 -1.81 5.72 13.35
N PRO A 21 -1.03 6.49 14.15
CA PRO A 21 -0.79 7.90 13.88
C PRO A 21 -0.10 8.17 12.54
N TYR A 22 -0.42 9.32 11.93
CA TYR A 22 0.35 9.82 10.81
C TYR A 22 1.73 10.30 11.29
N LYS A 23 2.80 9.88 10.60
CA LYS A 23 4.18 10.28 10.89
C LYS A 23 4.88 10.65 9.59
N SER A 24 5.45 11.86 9.52
CA SER A 24 6.25 12.27 8.37
C SER A 24 7.42 11.29 8.16
N ALA A 25 7.66 10.89 6.91
CA ALA A 25 8.59 9.82 6.52
C ALA A 25 8.33 8.44 7.17
N GLY A 26 7.21 8.24 7.87
CA GLY A 26 6.85 7.00 8.55
C GLY A 26 6.58 5.85 7.58
N SER A 27 7.04 4.64 7.93
CA SER A 27 6.91 3.42 7.13
C SER A 27 6.90 2.16 8.01
N SER A 28 6.39 2.27 9.24
CA SER A 28 6.28 1.18 10.20
C SER A 28 5.03 1.37 11.07
N PRO A 29 4.60 0.33 11.83
CA PRO A 29 3.44 0.44 12.72
C PRO A 29 3.55 1.50 13.83
N GLU A 30 4.73 2.09 14.05
CA GLU A 30 4.92 3.25 14.93
C GLU A 30 4.37 4.57 14.34
N GLY A 31 4.05 4.57 13.05
CA GLY A 31 3.48 5.70 12.34
C GLY A 31 3.80 5.66 10.85
N PHE A 32 2.82 6.04 10.03
CA PHE A 32 2.92 5.99 8.59
C PHE A 32 2.73 7.37 7.92
N ASN A 33 3.36 7.57 6.77
CA ASN A 33 2.84 8.49 5.76
C ASN A 33 2.16 7.73 4.62
N CYS A 34 1.56 8.45 3.66
CA CYS A 34 0.76 7.84 2.59
C CYS A 34 1.50 6.72 1.83
N SER A 35 2.67 7.03 1.27
CA SER A 35 3.48 6.07 0.50
C SER A 35 4.18 5.02 1.37
N GLY A 36 4.50 5.37 2.62
CA GLY A 36 5.10 4.44 3.56
C GLY A 36 4.12 3.35 3.97
N PHE A 37 2.85 3.71 4.18
CA PHE A 37 1.77 2.77 4.44
C PHE A 37 1.58 1.77 3.30
N THR A 38 1.37 2.26 2.07
CA THR A 38 1.18 1.39 0.90
C THR A 38 2.38 0.49 0.68
N SER A 39 3.61 1.02 0.75
CA SER A 39 4.82 0.22 0.60
C SER A 39 4.95 -0.88 1.66
N TYR A 40 4.58 -0.58 2.92
CA TYR A 40 4.67 -1.54 4.02
C TYR A 40 3.64 -2.66 3.86
N VAL A 41 2.39 -2.30 3.54
CA VAL A 41 1.28 -3.26 3.35
C VAL A 41 1.58 -4.20 2.18
N TYR A 42 1.95 -3.68 1.01
CA TYR A 42 2.20 -4.49 -0.18
C TYR A 42 3.44 -5.37 -0.04
N LYS A 43 4.47 -4.91 0.70
CA LYS A 43 5.68 -5.69 0.97
C LYS A 43 5.40 -6.98 1.74
N GLN A 44 4.38 -7.00 2.59
CA GLN A 44 3.95 -8.23 3.30
C GLN A 44 3.54 -9.35 2.33
N TYR A 45 3.11 -8.98 1.12
CA TYR A 45 2.68 -9.87 0.05
C TYR A 45 3.71 -9.97 -1.08
N SER A 46 4.98 -9.67 -0.79
CA SER A 46 6.10 -9.70 -1.76
C SER A 46 5.93 -8.76 -2.97
N ILE A 47 5.18 -7.67 -2.81
CA ILE A 47 5.05 -6.62 -3.82
C ILE A 47 5.84 -5.41 -3.36
N ASP A 48 7.01 -5.20 -3.97
CA ASP A 48 7.91 -4.10 -3.63
C ASP A 48 7.52 -2.81 -4.35
N LEU A 49 6.74 -1.97 -3.66
CA LEU A 49 6.44 -0.62 -4.13
C LEU A 49 7.59 0.35 -3.80
N PRO A 50 7.88 1.33 -4.69
CA PRO A 50 8.79 2.42 -4.40
C PRO A 50 8.39 3.18 -3.12
N ARG A 51 9.37 3.68 -2.36
CA ARG A 51 9.10 4.41 -1.11
C ARG A 51 8.36 5.74 -1.32
N VAL A 52 8.48 6.36 -2.49
CA VAL A 52 7.98 7.70 -2.78
C VAL A 52 6.69 7.63 -3.60
N ALA A 53 5.67 8.40 -3.22
CA ALA A 53 4.35 8.38 -3.86
C ALA A 53 4.40 8.68 -5.36
N LYS A 54 5.25 9.62 -5.79
CA LYS A 54 5.45 9.94 -7.21
C LYS A 54 5.98 8.74 -7.99
N ASP A 55 6.86 7.96 -7.39
CA ASP A 55 7.43 6.79 -8.03
C ASP A 55 6.42 5.64 -8.03
N GLN A 56 5.60 5.50 -6.97
CA GLN A 56 4.46 4.57 -6.94
C GLN A 56 3.44 4.88 -8.05
N TYR A 57 3.16 6.15 -8.32
CA TYR A 57 2.25 6.54 -9.41
C TYR A 57 2.75 6.08 -10.79
N ASN A 58 4.06 6.09 -11.00
CA ASN A 58 4.69 5.62 -12.24
C ASN A 58 4.99 4.10 -12.21
N PHE A 59 4.66 3.41 -11.13
CA PHE A 59 4.94 1.98 -10.95
C PHE A 59 3.74 1.13 -11.36
N GLY A 60 4.00 0.02 -12.05
CA GLY A 60 2.97 -0.91 -12.49
C GLY A 60 2.28 -0.48 -13.79
N LYS A 61 1.06 -0.99 -13.99
CA LYS A 61 0.26 -0.71 -15.19
C LYS A 61 -0.67 0.46 -14.92
N ALA A 62 -0.56 1.51 -15.73
CA ALA A 62 -1.54 2.59 -15.73
C ALA A 62 -2.91 2.07 -16.18
N ILE A 63 -3.94 2.45 -15.44
CA ILE A 63 -5.35 2.21 -15.77
C ILE A 63 -6.07 3.56 -15.82
N SER A 64 -7.11 3.66 -16.64
CA SER A 64 -7.97 4.84 -16.66
C SER A 64 -8.83 4.90 -15.40
N SER A 65 -9.32 6.09 -15.05
CA SER A 65 -10.24 6.24 -13.92
C SER A 65 -11.57 5.52 -14.11
N ASP A 66 -11.97 5.23 -15.36
CA ASP A 66 -13.19 4.48 -15.67
C ASP A 66 -13.00 2.96 -15.48
N GLU A 67 -11.75 2.48 -15.47
CA GLU A 67 -11.39 1.07 -15.25
C GLU A 67 -11.10 0.73 -13.78
N ALA A 68 -10.94 1.75 -12.92
CA ALA A 68 -10.58 1.61 -11.51
C ALA A 68 -11.81 1.45 -10.60
#